data_AF-A0A945NYQ9-F1
#
_entry.id   AF-A0A945NYQ9-F1
#
_cell.length_a   1.000
_cell.length_b   1.000
_cell.length_c   1.000
_cell.angle_alpha   90.00
_cell.angle_beta   90.00
_cell.angle_gamma   90.00
#
_symmetry.space_group_name_H-M   'P 1'
#
loop_
_entity.id
_entity.type
_entity.pdbx_description
1 polymer ?
#
loop_
_entity_poly.entity_id
_entity_poly.type
_entity_poly.pdbx_seq_one_letter_code
_entity_poly.pdbx_strand_id
1 'polypeptide(L)'
;MAFTLRDSRYKVEEVIDRWYGEGSSFFKVKADDGNIYLLKYDKRTNGWEWVFYQDPKKMNALPYSSSGMNPLRKAGWEEMEPDNQYLS
;
A
#
# COMPACT_ATOMS: atom_id res chain seq x y z
N MET A 1 -5.65 18.07 -7.18
CA MET A 1 -4.17 17.95 -7.28
C MET A 1 -3.85 16.78 -8.20
N ALA A 2 -2.67 16.70 -8.83
CA ALA A 2 -2.33 15.59 -9.75
C ALA A 2 -0.82 15.31 -9.76
N PHE A 3 -0.43 14.06 -10.05
CA PHE A 3 0.97 13.65 -10.23
C PHE A 3 1.15 12.90 -11.54
N THR A 4 2.40 12.85 -12.04
CA THR A 4 2.76 12.13 -13.27
C THR A 4 3.63 10.94 -12.90
N LEU A 5 3.30 9.76 -13.41
CA LEU A 5 4.04 8.52 -13.21
C LEU A 5 4.19 7.82 -14.57
N ARG A 6 5.43 7.59 -15.01
CA ARG A 6 5.77 6.88 -16.28
C ARG A 6 4.89 7.35 -17.46
N ASP A 7 4.88 8.65 -17.70
CA ASP A 7 4.13 9.30 -18.80
C ASP A 7 2.60 9.33 -18.65
N SER A 8 2.05 8.75 -17.58
CA SER A 8 0.62 8.83 -17.26
C SER A 8 0.36 9.83 -16.13
N ARG A 9 -0.67 10.66 -16.29
CA ARG A 9 -1.07 11.66 -15.28
C ARG A 9 -2.28 11.16 -14.50
N TYR A 10 -2.15 11.12 -13.18
CA TYR A 10 -3.17 10.66 -12.26
C TYR A 10 -3.67 11.84 -11.42
N LYS A 11 -4.99 12.05 -11.34
CA LYS A 11 -5.54 13.03 -10.40
C LYS A 11 -5.61 12.41 -9.02
N VAL A 12 -5.18 13.18 -8.03
CA VAL A 12 -5.35 12.82 -6.61
C VAL A 12 -6.78 13.16 -6.23
N GLU A 13 -7.56 12.13 -5.92
CA GLU A 13 -8.90 12.27 -5.35
C GLU A 13 -8.80 12.63 -3.86
N GLU A 14 -7.93 11.92 -3.14
CA GLU A 14 -7.84 12.02 -1.69
C GLU A 14 -6.41 11.77 -1.21
N VAL A 15 -5.97 12.52 -0.20
CA VAL A 15 -4.73 12.23 0.53
C VAL A 15 -5.10 11.45 1.78
N ILE A 16 -4.82 10.16 1.77
CA ILE A 16 -5.16 9.23 2.86
C ILE A 16 -4.28 9.52 4.08
N ASP A 17 -2.99 9.71 3.86
CA ASP A 17 -2.03 9.93 4.94
C ASP A 17 -0.78 10.66 4.43
N ARG A 18 -0.09 11.34 5.35
CA ARG A 18 1.19 12.01 5.10
C ARG A 18 2.07 11.94 6.33
N TRP A 19 3.25 11.36 6.17
CA TRP A 19 4.26 11.29 7.23
C TRP A 19 5.61 11.85 6.79
N TYR A 20 6.32 12.44 7.74
CA TYR A 20 7.65 13.02 7.53
C TYR A 20 8.69 12.09 8.14
N GLY A 21 9.66 11.67 7.33
CA GLY A 21 10.86 10.97 7.79
C GLY A 21 12.06 11.91 7.85
N GLU A 22 13.21 11.40 8.27
CA GLU A 22 14.47 12.14 8.27
C GLU A 22 14.91 12.41 6.82
N GLY A 23 14.76 13.66 6.37
CA GLY A 23 15.10 14.07 4.99
C GLY A 23 14.14 13.58 3.91
N SER A 24 13.09 12.82 4.24
CA SER A 24 12.10 12.31 3.30
C SER A 24 10.68 12.65 3.75
N SER A 25 9.73 12.72 2.82
CA SER A 25 8.32 12.94 3.13
C SER A 25 7.49 11.97 2.31
N PHE A 26 6.58 11.25 2.95
CA PHE A 26 5.79 10.22 2.32
C PHE A 26 4.34 10.65 2.27
N PHE A 27 3.69 10.32 1.16
CA PHE A 27 2.32 10.71 0.85
C PHE A 27 1.59 9.47 0.35
N LYS A 28 0.58 9.05 1.10
CA LYS A 28 -0.35 8.01 0.69
C LYS A 28 -1.56 8.69 0.07
N VAL A 29 -1.78 8.47 -1.22
CA VAL A 29 -2.83 9.16 -1.98
C VAL A 29 -3.69 8.16 -2.74
N LYS A 30 -4.99 8.45 -2.82
CA LYS A 30 -5.93 7.75 -3.69
C LYS A 30 -6.04 8.53 -4.99
N ALA A 31 -5.88 7.84 -6.12
CA ALA A 31 -6.01 8.42 -7.44
C ALA A 31 -7.40 8.13 -8.06
N ASP A 32 -7.71 8.84 -9.14
CA ASP A 32 -8.96 8.75 -9.91
C ASP A 32 -9.21 7.39 -10.58
N ASP A 33 -8.17 6.58 -10.75
CA ASP A 33 -8.27 5.20 -11.22
C ASP A 33 -8.75 4.21 -10.13
N GLY A 34 -8.84 4.70 -8.89
CA GLY A 34 -9.19 3.93 -7.70
C GLY A 34 -8.00 3.23 -7.05
N ASN A 35 -6.78 3.46 -7.53
CA ASN A 35 -5.56 2.91 -6.96
C ASN A 35 -5.02 3.79 -5.84
N ILE A 36 -4.28 3.17 -4.92
CA ILE A 36 -3.60 3.86 -3.84
C ILE A 36 -2.11 3.89 -4.16
N TYR A 37 -1.52 5.08 -4.10
CA TYR A 37 -0.12 5.32 -4.39
C TYR A 37 0.61 5.79 -3.13
N LEU A 38 1.82 5.29 -2.92
CA LEU A 38 2.75 5.78 -1.92
C LEU A 38 3.91 6.48 -2.61
N LEU A 39 3.94 7.80 -2.47
CA LEU A 39 4.97 8.67 -3.03
C LEU A 39 5.92 9.08 -1.92
N LYS A 40 7.23 8.97 -2.18
CA LYS A 40 8.28 9.50 -1.33
C LYS A 40 8.89 10.72 -2.00
N TYR A 41 8.93 11.82 -1.28
CA TYR A 41 9.66 13.02 -1.64
C TYR A 41 10.98 13.02 -0.88
N ASP A 42 12.10 12.94 -1.59
CA ASP A 42 13.43 13.07 -1.01
C ASP A 42 13.85 14.55 -1.04
N LYS A 43 14.04 15.15 0.13
CA LYS A 43 14.41 16.57 0.26
C LYS A 43 15.86 16.82 -0.17
N ARG A 44 16.72 15.81 -0.15
CA ARG A 44 18.16 15.95 -0.48
C ARG A 44 18.37 16.02 -1.98
N THR A 45 17.67 15.17 -2.73
CA THR A 45 17.72 15.15 -4.20
C THR A 45 16.63 16.02 -4.84
N ASN A 46 15.73 16.58 -4.01
CA ASN A 46 14.54 17.33 -4.43
C ASN A 46 13.71 16.53 -5.46
N GLY A 47 13.69 15.21 -5.29
CA GLY A 47 13.15 14.25 -6.22
C GLY A 47 11.94 13.51 -5.66
N TRP A 48 11.06 13.06 -6.56
CA TRP A 48 9.95 12.18 -6.22
C TRP A 48 10.31 10.74 -6.60
N GLU A 49 10.26 9.87 -5.61
CA GLU A 49 10.40 8.43 -5.77
C GLU A 49 9.05 7.76 -5.58
N TRP A 50 8.77 6.80 -6.44
CA TRP A 50 7.62 5.93 -6.29
C TRP A 50 8.02 4.73 -5.45
N VAL A 51 7.37 4.55 -4.29
CA VAL A 51 7.71 3.48 -3.35
C VAL A 51 6.81 2.27 -3.57
N PHE A 52 5.51 2.52 -3.72
CA PHE A 52 4.51 1.45 -3.75
C PHE A 52 3.23 1.90 -4.44
N TYR A 53 2.49 0.93 -4.98
CA TYR A 53 1.10 1.10 -5.38
C TYR A 53 0.28 -0.12 -4.97
N GLN A 54 -0.99 0.11 -4.69
CA GLN A 54 -1.96 -0.92 -4.39
C GLN A 54 -3.13 -0.77 -5.36
N ASP A 55 -3.41 -1.85 -6.09
CA ASP A 55 -4.59 -1.97 -6.93
C ASP A 55 -5.61 -2.85 -6.19
N PRO A 56 -6.62 -2.24 -5.55
CA PRO A 56 -7.64 -2.99 -4.82
C PRO A 56 -8.50 -3.87 -5.74
N LYS A 57 -8.62 -3.55 -7.03
CA LYS A 57 -9.35 -4.41 -7.99
C LYS A 57 -8.56 -5.69 -8.27
N LYS A 58 -7.24 -5.61 -8.37
CA LYS A 58 -6.38 -6.81 -8.45
C LYS A 58 -6.39 -7.63 -7.16
N MET A 59 -6.45 -6.99 -5.99
CA MET A 59 -6.56 -7.72 -4.72
C MET A 59 -7.89 -8.47 -4.60
N ASN A 60 -9.00 -7.86 -5.01
CA ASN A 60 -10.31 -8.52 -5.03
C ASN A 60 -10.43 -9.58 -6.15
N ALA A 61 -9.62 -9.48 -7.21
CA ALA A 61 -9.55 -10.47 -8.28
C ALA A 61 -8.64 -11.65 -7.96
N LEU A 62 -7.84 -11.60 -6.88
CA LEU A 62 -7.16 -12.78 -6.38
C LEU A 62 -8.18 -13.65 -5.63
N PRO A 63 -8.38 -14.93 -6.01
CA PRO A 63 -9.34 -15.83 -5.35
C PRO A 63 -8.95 -16.18 -3.89
N TYR A 64 -7.89 -15.58 -3.35
CA TYR A 64 -7.36 -15.82 -2.01
C TYR A 64 -8.22 -15.26 -0.87
N SER A 65 -9.23 -14.42 -1.16
CA SER A 65 -10.10 -13.83 -0.14
C SER A 65 -11.44 -14.55 0.05
N SER A 66 -11.67 -15.68 -0.64
CA SER A 66 -12.92 -16.47 -0.49
C SER A 66 -12.72 -17.96 -0.26
N SER A 67 -11.48 -18.42 -0.21
CA SER A 67 -11.14 -19.77 0.24
C SER A 67 -10.28 -19.60 1.48
N GLY A 68 -10.69 -20.13 2.63
CA GLY A 68 -9.96 -20.05 3.91
C GLY A 68 -8.59 -20.73 3.93
N MET A 69 -7.81 -20.66 2.85
CA MET A 69 -6.43 -21.12 2.76
C MET A 69 -5.48 -19.93 2.76
N ASN A 70 -4.92 -19.67 3.94
CA ASN A 70 -3.83 -18.72 4.11
C ASN A 70 -2.57 -19.20 3.35
N PRO A 71 -2.02 -18.40 2.40
CA PRO A 71 -0.84 -18.78 1.61
C PRO A 71 0.43 -19.00 2.45
N LEU A 72 0.46 -18.52 3.71
CA LEU A 72 1.57 -18.72 4.65
C LEU A 72 1.71 -20.19 5.10
N ARG A 73 0.63 -20.98 5.10
CA ARG A 73 0.70 -22.43 5.38
C ARG A 73 1.49 -23.20 4.32
N LYS A 74 1.48 -22.73 3.06
CA LYS A 74 2.21 -23.40 1.97
C LYS A 74 3.73 -23.20 2.06
N ALA A 75 4.17 -22.17 2.79
CA ALA A 75 5.57 -21.82 2.98
C ALA A 75 6.16 -22.36 4.31
N GLY A 76 5.43 -23.23 5.02
CA GLY A 76 5.93 -23.90 6.24
C GLY A 76 5.99 -23.01 7.48
N TRP A 77 5.30 -21.87 7.49
CA TRP A 77 5.15 -21.03 8.68
C TRP A 77 3.79 -21.35 9.32
N GLU A 78 3.83 -22.06 10.44
CA GLU A 78 2.64 -22.35 11.24
C GLU A 78 2.19 -21.05 11.92
N GLU A 79 1.05 -20.53 11.48
CA GLU A 79 0.43 -19.35 12.07
C GLU A 79 -0.12 -19.72 13.45
N MET A 80 0.49 -19.19 14.51
CA MET A 80 -0.10 -19.25 15.86
C MET A 80 -1.46 -18.54 15.83
N GLU A 81 -2.53 -19.25 16.16
CA GLU A 81 -3.85 -18.65 16.27
C GLU A 81 -3.86 -17.55 17.35
N PRO A 82 -4.38 -16.35 17.05
CA PRO A 82 -4.43 -15.25 18.01
C PRO A 82 -5.49 -15.41 19.12
N ASP A 83 -6.04 -16.62 19.35
CA ASP A 83 -7.11 -16.82 20.35
C ASP A 83 -6.66 -17.46 21.66
N ASN A 84 -5.36 -17.76 21.85
CA ASN A 84 -4.90 -18.45 23.07
C ASN A 84 -4.27 -17.54 24.14
N GLN A 85 -4.67 -16.26 24.23
CA GLN A 85 -4.11 -15.38 25.25
C GLN A 85 -5.09 -14.40 25.92
N TYR A 86 -6.34 -14.81 26.18
CA TYR A 86 -7.13 -14.16 27.23
C TYR A 86 -8.10 -15.16 27.88
N LEU A 87 -7.58 -16.01 28.77
CA LEU A 87 -8.30 -16.54 29.94
C LEU A 87 -7.28 -17.25 30.87
N SER A 88 -6.85 -16.53 31.89
CA SER A 88 -6.41 -17.06 33.19
C SER A 88 -6.90 -16.09 34.25
#